data_AF-A0A0Q0YTK9-F1
#
_entry.id   AF-A0A0Q0YTK9-F1
#
_cell.length_a   1.000
_cell.length_b   1.000
_cell.length_c   1.000
_cell.angle_alpha   90.00
_cell.angle_beta   90.00
_cell.angle_gamma   90.00
#
_symmetry.space_group_name_H-M   'P 1'
#
loop_
_entity.id
_entity.type
_entity.pdbx_description
1 polymer ?
#
loop_
_entity_poly.entity_id
_entity_poly.type
_entity_poly.pdbx_seq_one_letter_code
_entity_poly.pdbx_strand_id
1 'polypeptide(L)' 'MWPWVLNLFLYFPEDKREYIPAAISFAVFFLMAVFTMRLIVVISRRQEKEAKQLEEQLLGKQDRQKQPPHV' A
#
# COMPACT_ATOMS: atom_id res chain seq x y z
N MET A 1 13.14 -23.48 -24.53
CA MET A 1 13.77 -23.22 -23.21
C MET A 1 12.72 -22.67 -22.24
N TRP A 2 11.78 -23.51 -21.78
CA TRP A 2 10.68 -23.08 -20.91
C TRP A 2 10.09 -24.16 -19.96
N PRO A 3 10.20 -25.49 -20.17
CA PRO A 3 9.50 -26.46 -19.29
C PRO A 3 10.25 -26.83 -18.00
N TRP A 4 11.52 -26.46 -17.84
CA TRP A 4 12.35 -26.90 -16.71
C TRP A 4 12.05 -26.18 -15.40
N VAL A 5 11.56 -24.93 -15.46
CA VAL A 5 11.30 -24.10 -14.27
C VAL A 5 10.18 -24.68 -13.39
N LEU A 6 9.21 -25.35 -14.00
CA LEU A 6 8.08 -25.95 -13.29
C LEU A 6 8.48 -27.21 -12.50
N ASN A 7 9.57 -27.89 -12.87
CA ASN A 7 10.04 -29.09 -12.19
C ASN A 7 10.86 -28.79 -10.92
N LEU A 8 11.33 -27.55 -10.72
CA LEU A 8 12.14 -27.18 -9.54
C LEU A 8 11.31 -27.07 -8.24
N PHE A 9 9.99 -26.97 -8.33
CA PHE A 9 9.12 -26.71 -7.16
C PHE A 9 8.00 -27.74 -6.96
N LEU A 10 7.94 -28.77 -7.80
CA LEU A 10 6.89 -29.79 -7.76
C LEU A 10 7.33 -31.05 -6.99
N TYR A 11 8.14 -30.89 -5.94
CA TYR A 11 8.37 -31.93 -4.94
C TYR A 11 7.36 -31.74 -3.82
N PHE A 12 6.36 -32.62 -3.76
CA PHE A 12 5.40 -32.63 -2.68
C PHE A 12 5.86 -33.65 -1.64
N PRO A 13 6.32 -33.23 -0.45
CA PRO A 13 6.63 -34.17 0.62
C PRO A 13 5.41 -35.04 0.95
N GLU A 14 5.65 -36.35 1.06
CA GLU A 14 4.62 -37.33 1.41
C GLU A 14 4.11 -37.12 2.84
N ASP A 15 4.98 -36.64 3.75
CA ASP A 15 4.59 -36.23 5.09
C ASP A 15 4.25 -34.73 5.15
N LYS A 16 2.98 -34.43 5.46
CA LYS A 16 2.45 -33.07 5.54
C LYS A 16 3.18 -32.18 6.55
N ARG A 17 3.91 -32.77 7.51
CA ARG A 17 4.69 -32.04 8.51
C ARG A 17 5.81 -31.20 7.90
N GLU A 18 6.34 -31.62 6.75
CA GLU A 18 7.40 -30.87 6.04
C GLU A 18 6.92 -29.52 5.48
N TYR A 19 5.59 -29.29 5.39
CA TYR A 19 5.04 -27.97 5.01
C TYR A 19 4.92 -26.99 6.18
N ILE A 20 5.06 -27.44 7.44
CA ILE A 20 4.90 -26.58 8.62
C ILE A 20 5.84 -25.35 8.55
N PRO A 21 7.14 -25.48 8.21
CA PRO A 21 8.01 -24.33 8.06
C PRO A 21 7.52 -23.34 7.00
N ALA A 22 7.07 -23.84 5.85
CA ALA A 22 6.54 -23.00 4.76
C ALA A 22 5.27 -22.25 5.17
N ALA A 23 4.36 -22.91 5.90
CA ALA A 23 3.15 -22.29 6.42
C ALA A 23 3.47 -21.18 7.43
N ILE A 24 4.46 -21.39 8.31
CA ILE A 24 4.90 -20.37 9.28
C ILE A 24 5.52 -19.18 8.54
N SER A 25 6.43 -19.41 7.59
CA SER A 25 7.02 -18.33 6.79
C SER A 25 5.95 -17.54 6.06
N PHE A 26 5.02 -18.22 5.39
CA PHE A 26 3.91 -17.58 4.70
C PHE A 26 3.06 -16.74 5.65
N ALA A 27 2.69 -17.28 6.81
CA ALA A 27 1.90 -16.56 7.80
C ALA A 27 2.61 -15.29 8.29
N VAL A 28 3.92 -15.35 8.56
CA VAL A 28 4.71 -14.19 8.99
C VAL A 28 4.73 -13.12 7.90
N PHE A 29 5.05 -13.48 6.65
CA PHE A 29 5.03 -12.53 5.53
C PHE A 29 3.65 -11.96 5.26
N PHE A 30 2.62 -12.79 5.34
CA PHE A 30 1.24 -12.36 5.14
C PHE A 30 0.81 -11.34 6.20
N LEU A 31 1.09 -11.62 7.48
CA LEU A 31 0.82 -10.68 8.57
C LEU A 31 1.56 -9.35 8.38
N MET A 32 2.85 -9.40 8.01
CA MET A 32 3.61 -8.18 7.70
C MET A 32 3.03 -7.42 6.51
N ALA A 33 2.62 -8.09 5.44
CA ALA A 33 2.03 -7.46 4.27
C ALA A 33 0.70 -6.76 4.63
N VAL A 34 -0.16 -7.43 5.39
CA VAL A 34 -1.42 -6.83 5.87
C VAL A 34 -1.13 -5.63 6.77
N PHE A 35 -0.18 -5.74 7.68
CA PHE A 35 0.22 -4.63 8.56
C PHE A 35 0.75 -3.43 7.77
N THR A 36 1.67 -3.65 6.84
CA THR A 36 2.23 -2.59 5.98
C THR A 36 1.15 -1.92 5.15
N MET A 37 0.24 -2.69 4.54
CA MET A 37 -0.91 -2.14 3.80
C MET A 37 -1.77 -1.23 4.69
N ARG A 38 -2.08 -1.67 5.92
CA ARG A 38 -2.85 -0.86 6.88
C ARG A 38 -2.12 0.43 7.23
N LEU A 39 -0.81 0.35 7.47
CA LEU A 39 0.02 1.52 7.81
C LEU A 39 0.03 2.54 6.67
N ILE A 40 0.20 2.10 5.41
CA ILE A 40 0.17 2.97 4.23
C ILE A 40 -1.18 3.69 4.12
N VAL A 41 -2.29 2.97 4.27
CA VAL A 41 -3.64 3.57 4.19
C VAL A 41 -3.84 4.63 5.27
N VAL A 42 -3.37 4.40 6.49
CA VAL A 42 -3.48 5.38 7.59
C VAL A 42 -2.67 6.64 7.28
N ILE A 43 -1.44 6.49 6.79
CA ILE A 43 -0.59 7.63 6.43
C ILE A 43 -1.20 8.41 5.26
N SER A 44 -1.67 7.71 4.23
CA SER A 44 -2.31 8.34 3.06
C SER A 44 -3.52 9.18 3.45
N ARG A 45 -4.36 8.69 4.36
CA ARG A 45 -5.52 9.47 4.88
C ARG A 45 -5.11 10.73 5.63
N ARG A 46 -3.96 10.73 6.30
CA ARG A 46 -3.45 11.94 6.98
C ARG A 46 -2.95 12.96 5.95
N GLN A 47 -2.18 12.49 4.97
CA GLN A 47 -1.68 13.33 3.88
C GLN A 47 -2.82 13.93 3.06
N GLU A 48 -3.88 13.16 2.77
CA GLU A 48 -5.04 13.64 2.04
C GLU A 48 -5.74 14.81 2.75
N LYS A 49 -5.86 14.75 4.09
CA LYS A 49 -6.44 15.84 4.88
C LYS A 49 -5.58 17.10 4.84
N GLU A 50 -4.27 16.96 4.98
CA GLU A 50 -3.33 18.08 4.92
C GLU A 50 -3.33 18.72 3.52
N ALA A 51 -3.37 17.91 2.46
CA ALA A 51 -3.46 18.39 1.08
C ALA A 51 -4.76 19.17 0.83
N LYS A 52 -5.91 18.66 1.29
CA LYS A 52 -7.20 19.36 1.19
C LYS A 52 -7.19 20.73 1.88
N GLN A 53 -6.63 20.81 3.08
CA GLN A 53 -6.50 22.10 3.79
C GLN A 53 -5.61 23.08 3.03
N LEU A 54 -4.54 22.60 2.40
CA LEU A 54 -3.67 23.44 1.56
C LEU A 54 -4.39 23.92 0.30
N GLU A 55 -5.14 23.05 -0.38
CA GLU A 55 -5.96 23.41 -1.54
C GLU A 55 -6.97 24.50 -1.20
N GLU A 56 -7.72 24.36 -0.10
CA GLU A 56 -8.69 25.36 0.37
C GLU A 56 -8.04 26.72 0.64
N GLN A 57 -6.84 26.75 1.23
CA GLN A 57 -6.09 27.99 1.47
C GLN A 57 -5.62 28.66 0.17
N LEU A 58 -5.26 27.88 -0.84
CA LEU A 58 -4.80 28.39 -2.14
C LEU A 58 -5.98 28.94 -2.96
N LEU A 59 -7.10 28.21 -3.00
CA LEU A 59 -8.34 28.64 -3.66
C LEU A 59 -8.90 29.92 -3.02
N GLY A 60 -9.00 29.96 -1.69
CA GLY A 60 -9.48 31.15 -0.97
C GLY A 60 -8.57 32.39 -1.11
N LYS A 61 -7.30 32.21 -1.50
CA LYS A 61 -6.39 33.32 -1.85
C LYS A 61 -6.59 33.79 -3.30
N GLN A 62 -6.85 32.88 -4.24
CA GLN A 62 -7.11 33.25 -5.64
C GLN A 62 -8.41 34.04 -5.81
N ASP A 63 -9.47 33.71 -5.08
CA ASP A 63 -10.73 34.45 -5.14
C ASP A 63 -10.59 35.89 -4.62
N ARG A 64 -9.71 36.13 -3.64
CA ARG A 64 -9.40 37.47 -3.15
C ARG A 64 -8.57 38.31 -4.14
N GLN A 65 -7.80 37.66 -5.01
CA GLN A 65 -6.91 38.34 -5.96
C GLN A 65 -7.62 38.69 -7.28
N LYS A 66 -8.76 38.07 -7.58
CA LYS A 66 -9.60 38.37 -8.77
C LYS A 66 -10.62 39.51 -8.57
N GLN A 67 -10.72 40.11 -7.40
CA GLN A 67 -11.53 41.32 -7.21
C GLN A 67 -10.71 42.54 -7.68
N PRO A 68 -11.01 43.15 -8.86
CA PRO A 68 -10.37 44.39 -9.24
C PRO A 68 -10.75 45.48 -8.23
N PRO A 69 -9.85 46.43 -7.91
CA PRO A 69 -10.19 47.56 -7.07
C PRO A 69 -11.39 48.28 -7.67
N HIS A 70 -12.46 48.40 -6.86
CA HIS A 70 -13.61 49.23 -7.19
C HIS A 70 -13.10 50.68 -7.27
N VAL A 71 -13.01 51.19 -8.50
CA VAL A 71 -12.77 52.61 -8.83
C VAL A 71 -14.01 53.43 -8.51
#